data_AF-A0A0N4VIE0-F1
#
_entry.id   AF-A0A0N4VIE0-F1
#
_cell.length_a   1.000
_cell.length_b   1.000
_cell.length_c   1.000
_cell.angle_alpha   90.00
_cell.angle_beta   90.00
_cell.angle_gamma   90.00
#
_symmetry.space_group_name_H-M   'P 1'
#
loop_
_entity.id
_entity.type
_entity.pdbx_description
1 polymer ?
#
loop_
_entity_poly.entity_id
_entity_poly.type
_entity_poly.pdbx_seq_one_letter_code
_entity_poly.pdbx_strand_id
1 'polypeptide(L)'
;MVTPTKFLNGLEPYAYLSKMQMRTYSTEEVEKLSVLQITQIESHDNVGHALRDGLCDPRLGPTELNDVCETCHLQGAFCPGHMGHIKLDVPVFNPLFYRFAYALMKGSCVHCHRLTCRTDGIASKLLMAQIRAINMGFITVAEELKGFVEERLKRVSTLRKMNDPNIFGISESDETEALIELNKHLDELYKNQSGDQRCVCLSKNALELKISIVREFCSSFLFKHVKRCPHCRRNNGMIFNDKDCCVLLDFGSSTNRPSKVRGLFKLESTDEIGKQDDASEHDEKKDVKNTAEKECYRSLLDEPAEMVVEKQLLSVENNLSNKLAWRAFEMREHFRALWKNDGGYGCCPLDVLFCETVLVPPNKFRPIRFFKGSEFHHPQTVNLKRLLEATETFRAVRLAVSGNNDSKLLELIATRVPGKTMPERMHNAYLALQQRMNAIFDQDLDRSSDQRNVVPGLRQILEKKQGLFRMNMMGKRVNYACRSVITPDPYLDVDEIGVPEIFARKLTFAEPANAFNIALLRKAIRNGPGLHPGANYLQKNSGHRQVLLENRPNDRLAVAKRLHLADTCNLLPPVQVI
;
A
#
# COMPACT_ATOMS: atom_id res chain seq x y z
N MET A 1 15.74 -21.92 3.08
CA MET A 1 17.11 -22.28 2.65
C MET A 1 16.97 -23.43 1.65
N VAL A 2 17.29 -23.19 0.38
CA VAL A 2 17.31 -24.24 -0.66
C VAL A 2 18.77 -24.43 -1.02
N THR A 3 19.25 -25.66 -0.92
CA THR A 3 20.63 -26.07 -1.24
C THR A 3 20.90 -25.95 -2.74
N PRO A 4 22.10 -25.50 -3.17
CA PRO A 4 22.42 -25.34 -4.58
C PRO A 4 22.95 -26.67 -5.16
N THR A 5 22.13 -27.37 -5.93
CA THR A 5 22.59 -28.47 -6.80
C THR A 5 23.01 -27.92 -8.16
N LYS A 6 24.13 -28.44 -8.66
CA LYS A 6 24.88 -28.02 -9.86
C LYS A 6 24.02 -27.81 -11.11
N PHE A 7 24.34 -26.75 -11.85
CA PHE A 7 23.59 -26.14 -12.95
C PHE A 7 23.72 -26.85 -14.31
N LEU A 8 22.64 -26.84 -15.09
CA LEU A 8 22.61 -27.09 -16.55
C LEU A 8 22.02 -25.83 -17.22
N ASN A 9 22.76 -25.20 -18.13
CA ASN A 9 22.36 -23.98 -18.84
C ASN A 9 21.85 -24.32 -20.25
N GLY A 10 20.60 -23.97 -20.57
CA GLY A 10 20.00 -24.20 -21.89
C GLY A 10 18.47 -24.06 -21.93
N LEU A 11 17.97 -22.82 -21.82
CA LEU A 11 16.70 -22.33 -22.40
C LEU A 11 15.33 -22.96 -22.01
N GLU A 12 15.09 -23.19 -20.72
CA GLU A 12 13.80 -22.90 -20.07
C GLU A 12 14.10 -22.32 -18.67
N PRO A 13 13.32 -21.37 -18.12
CA PRO A 13 13.51 -20.96 -16.74
C PRO A 13 13.31 -22.20 -15.84
N TYR A 14 14.34 -22.57 -15.07
CA TYR A 14 14.35 -23.75 -14.18
C TYR A 14 13.15 -23.82 -13.24
N ALA A 15 12.51 -22.67 -12.99
CA ALA A 15 11.27 -22.52 -12.26
C ALA A 15 10.36 -21.51 -12.99
N TYR A 16 9.11 -21.91 -13.20
CA TYR A 16 8.04 -21.02 -13.64
C TYR A 16 7.20 -20.60 -12.44
N LEU A 17 6.68 -19.38 -12.49
CA LEU A 17 5.87 -18.82 -11.42
C LEU A 17 4.43 -19.37 -11.54
N SER A 18 4.05 -20.30 -10.66
CA SER A 18 2.77 -21.02 -10.74
C SER A 18 1.60 -20.25 -10.09
N LYS A 19 1.87 -19.50 -9.01
CA LYS A 19 0.86 -18.78 -8.24
C LYS A 19 1.43 -17.49 -7.66
N MET A 20 0.62 -16.44 -7.68
CA MET A 20 0.91 -15.19 -6.99
C MET A 20 -0.08 -15.02 -5.83
N GLN A 21 0.41 -14.74 -4.63
CA GLN A 21 -0.41 -14.41 -3.47
C GLN A 21 -0.18 -12.95 -3.09
N MET A 22 -1.26 -12.17 -3.02
CA MET A 22 -1.20 -10.78 -2.56
C MET A 22 -1.24 -10.74 -1.02
N ARG A 23 -0.33 -9.98 -0.42
CA ARG A 23 -0.24 -9.73 1.02
C ARG A 23 0.27 -8.30 1.27
N THR A 24 0.12 -7.86 2.49
CA THR A 24 0.69 -6.60 3.01
C THR A 24 1.91 -6.92 3.85
N TYR A 25 2.94 -6.09 3.77
CA TYR A 25 4.13 -6.26 4.59
C TYR A 25 3.84 -5.91 6.05
N SER A 26 4.32 -6.75 6.99
CA SER A 26 4.40 -6.36 8.39
C SER A 26 5.60 -5.42 8.62
N THR A 27 5.60 -4.71 9.75
CA THR A 27 6.70 -3.80 10.11
C THR A 27 8.02 -4.56 10.26
N GLU A 28 7.99 -5.71 10.92
CA GLU A 28 9.14 -6.61 11.04
C GLU A 28 9.65 -7.15 9.69
N GLU A 29 8.75 -7.44 8.75
CA GLU A 29 9.14 -7.88 7.41
C GLU A 29 9.82 -6.76 6.63
N VAL A 30 9.32 -5.52 6.72
CA VAL A 30 9.95 -4.34 6.11
C VAL A 30 11.34 -4.13 6.67
N GLU A 31 11.51 -4.20 7.99
CA GLU A 31 12.82 -4.04 8.64
C GLU A 31 13.81 -5.14 8.22
N LYS A 32 13.36 -6.40 8.08
CA LYS A 32 14.19 -7.52 7.61
C LYS A 32 14.58 -7.42 6.13
N LEU A 33 13.70 -6.87 5.29
CA LEU A 33 13.96 -6.66 3.86
C LEU A 33 14.84 -5.44 3.59
N SER A 34 14.77 -4.46 4.48
CA SER A 34 15.47 -3.19 4.32
C SER A 34 16.94 -3.32 4.70
N VAL A 35 17.80 -2.74 3.87
CA VAL A 35 19.25 -2.67 4.14
C VAL A 35 19.62 -1.45 4.97
N LEU A 36 18.73 -0.46 5.05
CA LEU A 36 19.01 0.84 5.63
C LEU A 36 17.75 1.53 6.15
N GLN A 37 17.82 2.03 7.39
CA GLN A 37 16.89 3.04 7.88
C GLN A 37 17.32 4.43 7.38
N ILE A 38 16.42 5.12 6.71
CA ILE A 38 16.66 6.46 6.18
C ILE A 38 16.28 7.49 7.24
N THR A 39 17.22 8.35 7.58
CA THR A 39 17.08 9.36 8.65
C THR A 39 17.36 10.77 8.12
N GLN A 40 18.25 10.90 7.13
CA GLN A 40 18.66 12.19 6.58
C GLN A 40 17.69 12.68 5.50
N ILE A 41 17.29 13.95 5.61
CA ILE A 41 16.34 14.60 4.69
C ILE A 41 17.05 15.02 3.39
N GLU A 42 18.26 15.54 3.50
CA GLU A 42 19.07 15.95 2.36
C GLU A 42 19.63 14.73 1.64
N SER A 43 19.59 14.75 0.31
CA SER A 43 20.01 13.61 -0.51
C SER A 43 21.44 13.74 -1.02
N HIS A 44 21.93 14.97 -1.22
CA HIS A 44 23.28 15.24 -1.71
C HIS A 44 23.94 16.37 -0.91
N ASP A 45 25.26 16.30 -0.83
CA ASP A 45 26.10 17.37 -0.31
C ASP A 45 26.24 18.52 -1.31
N ASN A 46 26.81 19.65 -0.86
CA ASN A 46 27.14 20.80 -1.70
C ASN A 46 28.06 20.47 -2.90
N VAL A 47 28.78 19.35 -2.84
CA VAL A 47 29.67 18.85 -3.90
C VAL A 47 28.94 17.92 -4.88
N GLY A 48 27.69 17.54 -4.59
CA GLY A 48 26.86 16.64 -5.41
C GLY A 48 27.02 15.15 -5.10
N HIS A 49 27.79 14.78 -4.07
CA HIS A 49 27.87 13.40 -3.60
C HIS A 49 26.62 13.02 -2.79
N ALA A 50 26.19 11.77 -2.91
CA ALA A 50 25.05 11.27 -2.13
C ALA A 50 25.39 11.19 -0.64
N LEU A 51 24.50 11.75 0.18
CA LEU A 51 24.62 11.72 1.63
C LEU A 51 24.33 10.34 2.21
N ARG A 52 25.05 10.00 3.28
CA ARG A 52 24.78 8.80 4.09
C ARG A 52 23.43 8.91 4.79
N ASP A 53 22.76 7.77 4.91
CA ASP A 53 21.45 7.61 5.56
C ASP A 53 20.34 8.46 4.91
N GLY A 54 20.57 8.97 3.69
CA GLY A 54 19.63 9.74 2.90
C GLY A 54 18.88 8.92 1.85
N LEU A 55 17.98 9.57 1.12
CA LEU A 55 17.13 8.92 0.10
C LEU A 55 17.87 8.44 -1.15
N CYS A 56 19.12 8.87 -1.34
CA CYS A 56 19.99 8.53 -2.47
C CYS A 56 21.24 7.75 -2.02
N ASP A 57 21.24 7.17 -0.81
CA ASP A 57 22.39 6.44 -0.25
C ASP A 57 22.87 5.31 -1.19
N PRO A 58 24.18 5.17 -1.46
CA PRO A 58 24.75 4.13 -2.33
C PRO A 58 24.41 2.68 -1.92
N ARG A 59 24.06 2.43 -0.65
CA ARG A 59 23.59 1.13 -0.16
C ARG A 59 22.24 0.72 -0.77
N LEU A 60 21.41 1.68 -1.19
CA LEU A 60 20.16 1.42 -1.92
C LEU A 60 20.41 1.09 -3.41
N GLY A 61 21.66 1.21 -3.85
CA GLY A 61 22.10 1.05 -5.23
C GLY A 61 22.66 2.35 -5.79
N PRO A 62 23.64 2.30 -6.69
CA PRO A 62 24.18 3.48 -7.33
C PRO A 62 23.14 4.11 -8.27
N THR A 63 23.19 5.44 -8.41
CA THR A 63 22.36 6.17 -9.38
C THR A 63 22.95 6.06 -10.79
N GLU A 64 24.29 6.09 -10.89
CA GLU A 64 25.03 5.96 -12.15
C GLU A 64 25.32 4.51 -12.50
N LEU A 65 25.46 4.23 -13.81
CA LEU A 65 25.63 2.87 -14.32
C LEU A 65 26.98 2.24 -13.98
N ASN A 66 28.03 3.07 -13.88
CA ASN A 66 29.41 2.62 -13.68
C ASN A 66 29.82 2.60 -12.19
N ASP A 67 29.05 3.27 -11.34
CA ASP A 67 29.29 3.28 -9.91
C ASP A 67 29.02 1.92 -9.29
N VAL A 68 29.68 1.65 -8.16
CA VAL A 68 29.59 0.38 -7.46
C VAL A 68 28.61 0.48 -6.31
N CYS A 69 27.71 -0.49 -6.20
CA CYS A 69 26.81 -0.59 -5.06
C CYS A 69 27.55 -1.02 -3.81
N GLU A 70 27.30 -0.35 -2.68
CA GLU A 70 27.94 -0.73 -1.42
C GLU A 70 27.35 -1.98 -0.75
N THR A 71 26.16 -2.41 -1.17
CA THR A 71 25.48 -3.57 -0.59
C THR A 71 25.77 -4.86 -1.36
N CYS A 72 25.70 -4.83 -2.69
CA CYS A 72 25.97 -6.02 -3.52
C CYS A 72 27.32 -5.99 -4.24
N HIS A 73 28.05 -4.87 -4.18
CA HIS A 73 29.36 -4.68 -4.85
C HIS A 73 29.33 -4.88 -6.37
N LEU A 74 28.14 -4.90 -6.98
CA LEU A 74 27.96 -4.90 -8.42
C LEU A 74 27.93 -3.46 -8.93
N GLN A 75 28.38 -3.27 -10.17
CA GLN A 75 28.19 -2.02 -10.90
C GLN A 75 26.69 -1.74 -11.11
N GLY A 76 26.31 -0.47 -11.22
CA GLY A 76 24.91 -0.04 -11.36
C GLY A 76 24.14 -0.73 -12.49
N ALA A 77 24.81 -1.04 -13.60
CA ALA A 77 24.22 -1.82 -14.70
C ALA A 77 23.69 -3.20 -14.25
N PHE A 78 24.42 -3.89 -13.36
CA PHE A 78 24.12 -5.24 -12.89
C PHE A 78 23.46 -5.28 -11.51
N CYS A 79 23.49 -4.17 -10.76
CA CYS A 79 22.83 -4.06 -9.48
C CYS A 79 21.29 -4.16 -9.63
N PRO A 80 20.61 -5.04 -8.88
CA PRO A 80 19.15 -5.10 -8.86
C PRO A 80 18.52 -3.92 -8.10
N GLY A 81 19.28 -3.29 -7.20
CA GLY A 81 18.81 -2.29 -6.25
C GLY A 81 18.37 -2.90 -4.92
N HIS A 82 18.52 -2.15 -3.83
CA HIS A 82 18.20 -2.61 -2.47
C HIS A 82 17.20 -1.66 -1.80
N MET A 83 16.28 -2.23 -1.02
CA MET A 83 15.20 -1.48 -0.37
C MET A 83 15.69 -0.83 0.93
N GLY A 84 15.21 0.38 1.19
CA GLY A 84 15.37 1.07 2.46
C GLY A 84 14.05 1.10 3.23
N HIS A 85 14.05 1.66 4.43
CA HIS A 85 12.82 1.97 5.15
C HIS A 85 12.91 3.30 5.91
N ILE A 86 11.77 3.95 6.11
CA ILE A 86 11.60 5.09 6.99
C ILE A 86 10.79 4.61 8.19
N LYS A 87 11.30 4.85 9.39
CA LYS A 87 10.60 4.53 10.65
C LYS A 87 9.85 5.76 11.12
N LEU A 88 8.54 5.63 11.32
CA LEU A 88 7.69 6.69 11.82
C LEU A 88 7.66 6.64 13.35
N ASP A 89 7.71 7.81 13.98
CA ASP A 89 7.67 7.95 15.44
C ASP A 89 6.30 7.65 16.04
N VAL A 90 5.25 7.66 15.22
CA VAL A 90 3.86 7.37 15.58
C VAL A 90 3.23 6.60 14.43
N PRO A 91 2.38 5.59 14.68
CA PRO A 91 1.63 4.94 13.61
C PRO A 91 0.74 5.96 12.90
N VAL A 92 0.63 5.79 11.59
CA VAL A 92 -0.29 6.51 10.72
C VAL A 92 -1.27 5.53 10.09
N PHE A 93 -2.42 6.00 9.62
CA PHE A 93 -3.35 5.16 8.88
C PHE A 93 -2.73 4.74 7.55
N ASN A 94 -2.92 3.47 7.19
CA ASN A 94 -2.63 3.00 5.85
C ASN A 94 -3.70 3.56 4.89
N PRO A 95 -3.33 4.43 3.93
CA PRO A 95 -4.31 5.11 3.08
C PRO A 95 -5.16 4.15 2.23
N LEU A 96 -4.63 2.96 1.91
CA LEU A 96 -5.36 1.93 1.18
C LEU A 96 -6.53 1.35 1.98
N PHE A 97 -6.40 1.29 3.31
CA PHE A 97 -7.38 0.64 4.18
C PHE A 97 -8.13 1.61 5.10
N TYR A 98 -7.86 2.91 5.02
CA TYR A 98 -8.51 3.91 5.88
C TYR A 98 -10.04 3.80 5.87
N ARG A 99 -10.65 3.64 4.69
CA ARG A 99 -12.12 3.48 4.57
C ARG A 99 -12.65 2.25 5.32
N PHE A 100 -11.91 1.13 5.27
CA PHE A 100 -12.25 -0.08 6.00
C PHE A 100 -12.06 0.13 7.50
N ALA A 101 -10.95 0.73 7.92
CA ALA A 101 -10.67 1.06 9.31
C ALA A 101 -11.79 1.95 9.90
N TYR A 102 -12.17 3.02 9.20
CA TYR A 102 -13.26 3.91 9.59
C TYR A 102 -14.62 3.19 9.64
N ALA A 103 -14.90 2.29 8.70
CA ALA A 103 -16.13 1.50 8.72
C ALA A 103 -16.16 0.53 9.91
N LEU A 104 -15.02 -0.11 10.24
CA LEU A 104 -14.88 -0.98 11.40
C LEU A 104 -15.06 -0.22 12.71
N MET A 105 -14.53 1.01 12.80
CA MET A 105 -14.71 1.90 13.95
C MET A 105 -16.17 2.22 14.25
N LYS A 106 -17.01 2.32 13.21
CA LYS A 106 -18.47 2.51 13.41
C LYS A 106 -19.12 1.30 14.06
N GLY A 107 -18.58 0.13 13.77
CA GLY A 107 -19.01 -1.17 14.27
C GLY A 107 -18.44 -1.57 15.62
N SER A 108 -17.63 -0.73 16.26
CA SER A 108 -17.01 -1.03 17.54
C SER A 108 -17.54 -0.12 18.64
N CYS A 109 -17.53 -0.62 19.87
CA CYS A 109 -17.84 0.18 21.05
C CYS A 109 -16.56 0.78 21.61
N VAL A 110 -16.47 2.12 21.59
CA VAL A 110 -15.31 2.86 22.11
C VAL A 110 -15.03 2.61 23.60
N HIS A 111 -16.05 2.23 24.37
CA HIS A 111 -15.94 2.04 25.82
C HIS A 111 -15.55 0.62 26.25
N CYS A 112 -16.21 -0.41 25.72
CA CYS A 112 -15.94 -1.80 26.11
C CYS A 112 -14.99 -2.52 25.16
N HIS A 113 -14.53 -1.85 24.09
CA HIS A 113 -13.63 -2.42 23.09
C HIS A 113 -14.12 -3.79 22.60
N ARG A 114 -15.39 -3.86 22.19
CA ARG A 114 -16.00 -5.04 21.55
C ARG A 114 -16.72 -4.61 20.30
N LEU A 115 -16.88 -5.53 19.35
CA LEU A 115 -17.78 -5.29 18.23
C LEU A 115 -19.21 -5.11 18.72
N THR A 116 -19.95 -4.20 18.09
CA THR A 116 -21.38 -3.99 18.38
C THR A 116 -22.23 -5.08 17.75
N CYS A 117 -21.74 -5.74 16.70
CA CYS A 117 -22.32 -6.99 16.25
C CYS A 117 -21.94 -8.10 17.24
N ARG A 118 -22.95 -8.83 17.74
CA ARG A 118 -22.71 -9.95 18.66
C ARG A 118 -21.95 -11.05 17.91
N THR A 119 -20.73 -11.34 18.30
CA THR A 119 -19.89 -12.42 17.74
C THR A 119 -20.53 -13.80 17.95
N ASP A 120 -21.22 -13.97 19.08
CA ASP A 120 -22.00 -15.19 19.39
C ASP A 120 -23.41 -15.19 18.80
N GLY A 121 -23.84 -14.10 18.15
CA GLY A 121 -25.16 -14.01 17.55
C GLY A 121 -25.31 -14.90 16.32
N ILE A 122 -26.58 -15.20 15.99
CA ILE A 122 -26.96 -16.02 14.83
C ILE A 122 -26.33 -15.50 13.53
N ALA A 123 -26.35 -14.18 13.30
CA ALA A 123 -25.84 -13.59 12.06
C ALA A 123 -24.34 -13.90 11.83
N SER A 124 -23.52 -13.82 12.89
CA SER A 124 -22.08 -14.09 12.82
C SER A 124 -21.79 -15.57 12.57
N LYS A 125 -22.53 -16.46 13.23
CA LYS A 125 -22.40 -17.92 13.05
C LYS A 125 -22.92 -18.37 11.68
N LEU A 126 -24.02 -17.78 11.20
CA LEU A 126 -24.55 -18.00 9.86
C LEU A 126 -23.52 -17.62 8.79
N LEU A 127 -22.90 -16.44 8.90
CA LEU A 127 -21.82 -16.03 8.00
C LEU A 127 -20.68 -17.07 7.98
N MET A 128 -20.21 -17.48 9.16
CA MET A 128 -19.13 -18.45 9.29
C MET A 128 -19.51 -19.81 8.68
N ALA A 129 -20.75 -20.26 8.87
CA ALA A 129 -21.30 -21.47 8.26
C ALA A 129 -21.32 -21.37 6.73
N GLN A 130 -21.84 -20.27 6.18
CA GLN A 130 -21.90 -20.02 4.74
C GLN A 130 -20.50 -19.97 4.11
N ILE A 131 -19.54 -19.26 4.73
CA ILE A 131 -18.16 -19.20 4.23
C ILE A 131 -17.51 -20.58 4.24
N ARG A 132 -17.71 -21.38 5.30
CA ARG A 132 -17.20 -22.75 5.37
C ARG A 132 -17.78 -23.62 4.26
N ALA A 133 -19.10 -23.65 4.10
CA ALA A 133 -19.79 -24.38 3.04
C ALA A 133 -19.25 -24.02 1.65
N ILE A 134 -19.06 -22.73 1.37
CA ILE A 134 -18.50 -22.26 0.10
C ILE A 134 -17.05 -22.74 -0.09
N ASN A 135 -16.21 -22.67 0.94
CA ASN A 135 -14.81 -23.12 0.85
C ASN A 135 -14.70 -24.64 0.58
N MET A 136 -15.74 -25.41 0.92
CA MET A 136 -15.86 -26.85 0.59
C MET A 136 -16.54 -27.12 -0.75
N GLY A 137 -17.06 -26.09 -1.43
CA GLY A 137 -17.73 -26.21 -2.72
C GLY A 137 -19.25 -26.40 -2.65
N PHE A 138 -19.87 -26.32 -1.48
CA PHE A 138 -21.32 -26.44 -1.31
C PHE A 138 -22.04 -25.10 -1.48
N ILE A 139 -22.23 -24.69 -2.73
CA ILE A 139 -22.83 -23.38 -3.08
C ILE A 139 -24.33 -23.35 -2.74
N THR A 140 -25.08 -24.39 -3.12
CA THR A 140 -26.54 -24.47 -2.90
C THR A 140 -26.89 -24.43 -1.41
N VAL A 141 -26.17 -25.23 -0.61
CA VAL A 141 -26.29 -25.25 0.84
C VAL A 141 -26.08 -23.84 1.40
N ALA A 142 -25.02 -23.13 0.98
CA ALA A 142 -24.73 -21.80 1.50
C ALA A 142 -25.85 -20.77 1.25
N GLU A 143 -26.56 -20.87 0.12
CA GLU A 143 -27.71 -20.02 -0.20
C GLU A 143 -28.94 -20.38 0.66
N GLU A 144 -29.20 -21.67 0.84
CA GLU A 144 -30.34 -22.19 1.59
C GLU A 144 -30.22 -21.96 3.10
N LEU A 145 -28.99 -21.90 3.65
CA LEU A 145 -28.74 -21.72 5.09
C LEU A 145 -29.44 -20.48 5.68
N LYS A 146 -29.52 -19.37 4.92
CA LYS A 146 -30.20 -18.17 5.39
C LYS A 146 -31.71 -18.41 5.56
N GLY A 147 -32.34 -19.02 4.55
CA GLY A 147 -33.75 -19.37 4.58
C GLY A 147 -34.09 -20.38 5.67
N PHE A 148 -33.23 -21.40 5.85
CA PHE A 148 -33.37 -22.41 6.89
C PHE A 148 -33.41 -21.78 8.29
N VAL A 149 -32.48 -20.87 8.58
CA VAL A 149 -32.42 -20.17 9.88
C VAL A 149 -33.62 -19.24 10.06
N GLU A 150 -34.02 -18.49 9.04
CA GLU A 150 -35.18 -17.59 9.11
C GLU A 150 -36.49 -18.34 9.34
N GLU A 151 -36.69 -19.48 8.68
CA GLU A 151 -37.86 -20.33 8.88
C GLU A 151 -37.90 -20.90 10.30
N ARG A 152 -36.75 -21.35 10.82
CA ARG A 152 -36.68 -21.93 12.16
C ARG A 152 -36.94 -20.90 13.25
N LEU A 153 -36.40 -19.70 13.12
CA LEU A 153 -36.70 -18.58 14.02
C LEU A 153 -38.19 -18.22 14.02
N LYS A 154 -38.84 -18.25 12.85
CA LYS A 154 -40.30 -18.06 12.77
C LYS A 154 -41.04 -19.15 13.54
N ARG A 155 -40.69 -20.43 13.36
CA ARG A 155 -41.32 -21.55 14.07
C ARG A 155 -41.19 -21.44 15.60
N VAL A 156 -40.00 -21.12 16.10
CA VAL A 156 -39.77 -20.93 17.56
C VAL A 156 -40.58 -19.74 18.09
N SER A 157 -40.63 -18.64 17.34
CA SER A 157 -41.44 -17.47 17.71
C SER A 157 -42.94 -17.78 17.74
N THR A 158 -43.45 -18.63 16.84
CA THR A 158 -44.88 -19.04 16.83
C THR A 158 -45.23 -19.98 17.97
N LEU A 159 -44.35 -20.94 18.28
CA LEU A 159 -44.55 -21.86 19.41
C LEU A 159 -44.59 -21.13 20.75
N ARG A 160 -43.80 -20.07 20.90
CA ARG A 160 -43.85 -19.23 22.10
C ARG A 160 -45.11 -18.38 22.22
N LYS A 161 -45.62 -17.83 21.11
CA LYS A 161 -46.89 -17.10 21.11
C LYS A 161 -48.08 -17.96 21.55
N MET A 162 -48.00 -19.28 21.34
CA MET A 162 -49.01 -20.23 21.81
C MET A 162 -48.91 -20.49 23.32
N ASN A 163 -47.71 -20.41 23.90
CA ASN A 163 -47.48 -20.71 25.31
C ASN A 163 -47.58 -19.49 26.24
N ASP A 164 -47.30 -18.27 25.76
CA ASP A 164 -47.42 -17.04 26.58
C ASP A 164 -47.66 -15.78 25.71
N PRO A 165 -48.87 -15.19 25.71
CA PRO A 165 -49.24 -14.11 24.78
C PRO A 165 -48.63 -12.73 25.10
N ASN A 166 -47.97 -12.56 26.26
CA ASN A 166 -47.43 -11.27 26.72
C ASN A 166 -45.92 -11.07 26.48
N ILE A 167 -45.20 -12.04 25.90
CA ILE A 167 -43.78 -11.92 25.58
C ILE A 167 -43.59 -11.50 24.11
N PHE A 168 -43.10 -10.28 23.90
CA PHE A 168 -42.72 -9.75 22.58
C PHE A 168 -41.19 -9.77 22.41
N GLY A 169 -40.68 -10.60 21.49
CA GLY A 169 -39.27 -10.62 21.08
C GLY A 169 -38.68 -12.02 20.92
N ILE A 170 -37.62 -12.13 20.11
CA ILE A 170 -36.75 -13.33 20.07
C ILE A 170 -35.90 -13.30 21.34
N SER A 171 -35.89 -14.37 22.13
CA SER A 171 -35.00 -14.43 23.30
C SER A 171 -33.67 -15.07 22.95
N GLU A 172 -32.67 -14.80 23.79
CA GLU A 172 -31.33 -15.37 23.73
C GLU A 172 -31.32 -16.90 23.70
N SER A 173 -32.31 -17.57 24.32
CA SER A 173 -32.44 -19.04 24.28
C SER A 173 -32.85 -19.59 22.92
N ASP A 174 -33.74 -18.88 22.21
CA ASP A 174 -34.23 -19.28 20.88
C ASP A 174 -33.11 -19.17 19.84
N GLU A 175 -32.22 -18.18 20.04
CA GLU A 175 -31.03 -18.01 19.23
C GLU A 175 -30.03 -19.16 19.44
N THR A 176 -29.84 -19.59 20.69
CA THR A 176 -28.93 -20.69 21.00
C THR A 176 -29.42 -22.04 20.45
N GLU A 177 -30.73 -22.29 20.42
CA GLU A 177 -31.29 -23.53 19.88
C GLU A 177 -31.13 -23.61 18.35
N ALA A 178 -31.43 -22.53 17.64
CA ALA A 178 -31.22 -22.44 16.19
C ALA A 178 -29.73 -22.63 15.80
N LEU A 179 -28.80 -22.15 16.64
CA LEU A 179 -27.37 -22.34 16.46
C LEU A 179 -26.91 -23.79 16.63
N ILE A 180 -27.49 -24.51 17.61
CA ILE A 180 -27.18 -25.93 17.83
C ILE A 180 -27.62 -26.76 16.64
N GLU A 181 -28.81 -26.50 16.11
CA GLU A 181 -29.32 -27.19 14.92
C GLU A 181 -28.51 -26.88 13.66
N LEU A 182 -28.12 -25.62 13.45
CA LEU A 182 -27.24 -25.22 12.35
C LEU A 182 -25.92 -26.00 12.37
N ASN A 183 -25.28 -26.12 13.53
CA ASN A 183 -24.02 -26.85 13.65
C ASN A 183 -24.21 -28.36 13.39
N LYS A 184 -25.32 -28.96 13.87
CA LYS A 184 -25.65 -30.36 13.59
C LYS A 184 -25.81 -30.63 12.09
N HIS A 185 -26.55 -29.76 11.39
CA HIS A 185 -26.74 -29.88 9.94
C HIS A 185 -25.40 -29.80 9.19
N LEU A 186 -24.50 -28.91 9.60
CA LEU A 186 -23.17 -28.82 9.02
C LEU A 186 -22.35 -30.10 9.29
N ASP A 187 -22.34 -30.59 10.53
CA ASP A 187 -21.62 -31.82 10.92
C ASP A 187 -22.10 -33.07 10.17
N GLU A 188 -23.40 -33.15 9.85
CA GLU A 188 -23.95 -34.22 9.01
C GLU A 188 -23.45 -34.14 7.56
N LEU A 189 -23.38 -32.93 6.98
CA LEU A 189 -22.79 -32.73 5.66
C LEU A 189 -21.31 -33.10 5.62
N TYR A 190 -20.57 -32.86 6.71
CA TYR A 190 -19.15 -33.23 6.83
C TYR A 190 -18.92 -34.73 6.92
N LYS A 191 -19.72 -35.46 7.70
CA LYS A 191 -19.56 -36.92 7.86
C LYS A 191 -19.78 -37.67 6.55
N ASN A 192 -20.62 -37.13 5.67
CA ASN A 192 -20.90 -37.70 4.35
C ASN A 192 -19.75 -37.53 3.34
N GLN A 193 -18.68 -36.79 3.69
CA GLN A 193 -17.48 -36.64 2.87
C GLN A 193 -16.22 -37.21 3.56
N SER A 194 -16.09 -38.54 3.52
CA SER A 194 -14.83 -39.24 3.81
C SER A 194 -14.17 -39.65 2.48
N GLY A 195 -13.72 -38.66 1.72
CA GLY A 195 -13.03 -38.88 0.45
C GLY A 195 -12.20 -37.65 0.03
N ASP A 196 -10.91 -37.72 0.33
CA ASP A 196 -9.78 -36.92 -0.18
C ASP A 196 -10.13 -35.65 -1.01
N GLN A 197 -10.27 -34.48 -0.36
CA GLN A 197 -10.34 -33.22 -1.13
C GLN A 197 -9.56 -32.06 -0.48
N ARG A 198 -8.34 -31.93 -1.02
CA ARG A 198 -7.44 -30.78 -0.99
C ARG A 198 -8.19 -29.50 -1.36
N CYS A 199 -7.79 -28.39 -0.73
CA CYS A 199 -8.13 -27.00 -1.07
C CYS A 199 -8.65 -26.83 -2.51
N VAL A 200 -9.98 -26.79 -2.67
CA VAL A 200 -10.65 -26.70 -3.97
C VAL A 200 -10.48 -25.28 -4.50
N CYS A 201 -10.07 -25.15 -5.77
CA CYS A 201 -10.10 -23.88 -6.47
C CYS A 201 -11.56 -23.44 -6.65
N LEU A 202 -11.97 -22.38 -5.93
CA LEU A 202 -13.32 -21.82 -6.00
C LEU A 202 -13.67 -21.42 -7.45
N SER A 203 -14.85 -21.82 -7.91
CA SER A 203 -15.40 -21.32 -9.15
C SER A 203 -15.70 -19.82 -9.05
N LYS A 204 -15.79 -19.14 -10.20
CA LYS A 204 -16.12 -17.70 -10.24
C LYS A 204 -17.43 -17.39 -9.49
N ASN A 205 -18.46 -18.21 -9.69
CA ASN A 205 -19.76 -18.05 -9.05
C ASN A 205 -19.68 -18.23 -7.53
N ALA A 206 -18.94 -19.24 -7.05
CA ALA A 206 -18.71 -19.45 -5.63
C ALA A 206 -17.98 -18.26 -4.98
N LEU A 207 -16.99 -17.70 -5.68
CA LEU A 207 -16.25 -16.53 -5.23
C LEU A 207 -17.15 -15.27 -5.18
N GLU A 208 -17.98 -15.06 -6.20
CA GLU A 208 -18.91 -13.94 -6.28
C GLU A 208 -19.96 -14.02 -5.16
N LEU A 209 -20.53 -15.21 -4.92
CA LEU A 209 -21.43 -15.46 -3.79
C LEU A 209 -20.76 -15.16 -2.45
N LYS A 210 -19.53 -15.66 -2.24
CA LYS A 210 -18.75 -15.38 -1.02
C LYS A 210 -18.55 -13.89 -0.80
N ILE A 211 -18.17 -13.15 -1.84
CA ILE A 211 -17.98 -11.70 -1.78
C ILE A 211 -19.31 -11.00 -1.45
N SER A 212 -20.42 -11.43 -2.05
CA SER A 212 -21.75 -10.88 -1.82
C SER A 212 -22.19 -11.04 -0.36
N ILE A 213 -22.13 -12.27 0.17
CA ILE A 213 -22.52 -12.59 1.56
C ILE A 213 -21.67 -11.79 2.56
N VAL A 214 -20.35 -11.73 2.36
CA VAL A 214 -19.46 -10.95 3.23
C VAL A 214 -19.80 -9.47 3.19
N ARG A 215 -20.08 -8.90 2.00
CA ARG A 215 -20.46 -7.48 1.87
C ARG A 215 -21.78 -7.19 2.57
N GLU A 216 -22.79 -8.05 2.39
CA GLU A 216 -24.10 -7.91 3.04
C GLU A 216 -23.97 -7.93 4.56
N PHE A 217 -23.22 -8.89 5.11
CA PHE A 217 -22.98 -8.96 6.55
C PHE A 217 -22.24 -7.71 7.05
N CYS A 218 -21.21 -7.29 6.33
CA CYS A 218 -20.42 -6.12 6.69
C CYS A 218 -21.28 -4.85 6.72
N SER A 219 -22.12 -4.61 5.70
CA SER A 219 -22.98 -3.41 5.66
C SER A 219 -24.10 -3.44 6.70
N SER A 220 -24.70 -4.60 6.94
CA SER A 220 -25.91 -4.72 7.75
C SER A 220 -25.61 -4.83 9.25
N PHE A 221 -24.50 -5.48 9.60
CA PHE A 221 -24.16 -5.79 10.99
C PHE A 221 -22.82 -5.19 11.40
N LEU A 222 -21.74 -5.49 10.68
CA LEU A 222 -20.39 -5.15 11.15
C LEU A 222 -20.09 -3.65 11.13
N PHE A 223 -20.48 -2.91 10.10
CA PHE A 223 -20.15 -1.47 9.94
C PHE A 223 -21.28 -0.54 10.33
N LYS A 224 -22.38 -1.11 10.85
CA LYS A 224 -23.54 -0.32 11.27
C LYS A 224 -23.23 0.40 12.57
N HIS A 225 -23.28 1.73 12.53
CA HIS A 225 -23.08 2.53 13.73
C HIS A 225 -24.23 2.34 14.71
N VAL A 226 -23.89 1.99 15.95
CA VAL A 226 -24.85 1.83 17.05
C VAL A 226 -24.53 2.85 18.15
N LYS A 227 -25.47 3.77 18.40
CA LYS A 227 -25.32 4.83 19.41
C LYS A 227 -25.17 4.29 20.83
N ARG A 228 -25.92 3.25 21.19
CA ARG A 228 -25.81 2.59 22.51
C ARG A 228 -25.32 1.16 22.34
N CYS A 229 -24.20 0.82 22.97
CA CYS A 229 -23.62 -0.50 22.84
C CYS A 229 -24.55 -1.59 23.39
N PRO A 230 -24.78 -2.71 22.67
CA PRO A 230 -25.59 -3.81 23.19
C PRO A 230 -24.94 -4.54 24.37
N HIS A 231 -23.60 -4.49 24.50
CA HIS A 231 -22.86 -5.15 25.57
C HIS A 231 -22.79 -4.31 26.86
N CYS A 232 -22.29 -3.07 26.78
CA CYS A 232 -22.08 -2.22 27.97
C CYS A 232 -23.14 -1.13 28.16
N ARG A 233 -24.08 -0.96 27.21
CA ARG A 233 -25.16 0.04 27.23
C ARG A 233 -24.73 1.52 27.25
N ARG A 234 -23.43 1.82 27.22
CA ARG A 234 -22.88 3.18 27.15
C ARG A 234 -23.11 3.81 25.77
N ASN A 235 -23.11 5.15 25.73
CA ASN A 235 -23.26 5.95 24.51
C ASN A 235 -21.92 6.02 23.76
N ASN A 236 -21.86 5.50 22.54
CA ASN A 236 -20.69 5.53 21.67
C ASN A 236 -20.45 6.89 21.00
N GLY A 237 -21.35 7.85 21.17
CA GLY A 237 -21.27 9.15 20.50
C GLY A 237 -21.48 9.04 18.98
N MET A 238 -21.35 10.16 18.28
CA MET A 238 -21.34 10.23 16.81
C MET A 238 -19.90 10.17 16.30
N ILE A 239 -19.68 9.42 15.23
CA ILE A 239 -18.34 9.20 14.65
C ILE A 239 -18.27 9.88 13.28
N PHE A 240 -17.29 10.76 13.09
CA PHE A 240 -17.06 11.50 11.86
C PHE A 240 -15.65 11.25 11.31
N ASN A 241 -15.53 11.22 9.99
CA ASN A 241 -14.25 11.18 9.29
C ASN A 241 -13.79 12.61 9.04
N ASP A 242 -12.58 12.94 9.49
CA ASP A 242 -11.91 14.19 9.13
C ASP A 242 -10.86 13.93 8.04
N LYS A 243 -11.30 14.10 6.78
CA LYS A 243 -10.45 14.11 5.56
C LYS A 243 -9.44 12.96 5.47
N ASP A 244 -9.80 11.77 5.92
CA ASP A 244 -8.93 10.60 5.95
C ASP A 244 -7.62 10.82 6.75
N CYS A 245 -7.66 11.72 7.73
CA CYS A 245 -6.53 12.09 8.58
C CYS A 245 -6.73 11.67 10.04
N CYS A 246 -7.94 11.89 10.57
CA CYS A 246 -8.31 11.46 11.92
C CYS A 246 -9.81 11.11 11.99
N VAL A 247 -10.23 10.53 13.11
CA VAL A 247 -11.62 10.20 13.40
C VAL A 247 -12.09 11.04 14.59
N LEU A 248 -13.18 11.80 14.39
CA LEU A 248 -13.76 12.64 15.43
C LEU A 248 -14.91 11.90 16.11
N LEU A 249 -14.91 11.90 17.44
CA LEU A 249 -15.97 11.34 18.28
C LEU A 249 -16.67 12.48 19.01
N ASP A 250 -17.99 12.57 18.87
CA ASP A 250 -18.81 13.59 19.54
C ASP A 250 -19.84 12.92 20.46
N PHE A 251 -19.68 13.12 21.77
CA PHE A 251 -20.58 12.60 22.81
C PHE A 251 -21.65 13.61 23.23
N GLY A 252 -21.64 14.82 22.64
CA GLY A 252 -22.63 15.85 22.92
C GLY A 252 -24.04 15.36 22.61
N SER A 253 -24.87 15.26 23.65
CA SER A 253 -26.28 14.92 23.51
C SER A 253 -27.05 16.01 22.76
N SER A 254 -27.90 15.58 21.84
CA SER A 254 -28.99 16.34 21.23
C SER A 254 -29.81 17.11 22.28
N THR A 255 -29.46 18.37 22.51
CA THR A 255 -30.43 19.40 22.89
C THR A 255 -30.71 20.23 21.65
N ASN A 256 -31.91 20.13 21.09
CA ASN A 256 -32.42 21.06 20.11
C ASN A 256 -32.38 22.49 20.68
N ARG A 257 -31.33 23.25 20.33
CA ARG A 257 -31.36 24.71 20.21
C ARG A 257 -30.60 25.08 18.96
N PRO A 258 -31.21 25.73 17.95
CA PRO A 258 -30.47 26.25 16.82
C PRO A 258 -29.80 27.55 17.27
N SER A 259 -28.64 27.47 17.90
CA SER A 259 -27.75 28.62 17.95
C SER A 259 -27.06 28.70 16.59
N LYS A 260 -27.51 29.66 15.76
CA LYS A 260 -26.72 30.17 14.63
C LYS A 260 -25.34 30.58 15.17
N VAL A 261 -24.34 29.72 15.01
CA VAL A 261 -22.94 30.14 15.04
C VAL A 261 -22.45 30.09 13.59
N ARG A 262 -22.75 31.17 12.87
CA ARG A 262 -21.98 31.54 11.68
C ARG A 262 -20.65 32.09 12.19
N GLY A 263 -19.56 31.47 11.79
CA GLY A 263 -18.23 32.08 11.72
C GLY A 263 -17.44 32.14 13.04
N LEU A 264 -16.55 31.18 13.23
CA LEU A 264 -15.25 31.44 13.87
C LEU A 264 -14.13 30.72 13.10
N PHE A 265 -14.09 31.01 11.81
CA PHE A 265 -12.89 30.97 10.97
C PHE A 265 -13.07 32.13 9.99
N LYS A 266 -12.61 33.31 10.40
CA LYS A 266 -12.38 34.42 9.48
C LYS A 266 -10.90 34.74 9.55
N LEU A 267 -10.25 34.46 8.44
CA LEU A 267 -8.95 34.97 8.04
C LEU A 267 -9.14 36.48 7.86
N GLU A 268 -8.51 37.30 8.70
CA GLU A 268 -8.42 38.75 8.43
C GLU A 268 -7.00 39.04 7.94
N SER A 269 -6.97 39.52 6.70
CA SER A 269 -5.85 40.17 6.05
C SER A 269 -5.41 41.37 6.87
N THR A 270 -4.10 41.49 7.06
CA THR A 270 -3.42 42.66 7.58
C THR A 270 -3.68 43.86 6.67
N ASP A 271 -4.16 44.96 7.24
CA ASP A 271 -3.82 46.33 6.85
C ASP A 271 -3.56 47.13 8.14
N GLU A 272 -2.68 48.12 7.99
CA GLU A 272 -1.78 48.70 8.98
C GLU A 272 -2.42 49.65 10.05
N ILE A 273 -1.54 50.05 11.00
CA ILE A 273 -1.51 51.32 11.79
C ILE A 273 -2.11 51.31 13.22
N GLY A 274 -1.22 51.18 14.21
CA GLY A 274 -0.89 52.25 15.19
C GLY A 274 -1.72 52.49 16.47
N LYS A 275 -0.97 52.62 17.60
CA LYS A 275 -1.27 53.24 18.92
C LYS A 275 -2.04 52.37 19.93
N GLN A 276 -1.44 51.94 21.05
CA GLN A 276 -0.99 52.63 22.29
C GLN A 276 -2.04 52.59 23.43
N ASP A 277 -1.55 52.04 24.54
CA ASP A 277 -1.81 52.37 25.96
C ASP A 277 -3.03 51.78 26.71
N ASP A 278 -2.66 50.84 27.61
CA ASP A 278 -2.81 50.85 29.08
C ASP A 278 -4.11 50.52 29.86
N ALA A 279 -3.84 49.77 30.94
CA ALA A 279 -4.51 49.64 32.26
C ALA A 279 -5.86 48.87 32.31
N SER A 280 -5.88 47.61 32.75
CA SER A 280 -5.80 47.06 34.11
C SER A 280 -7.18 46.80 34.73
N GLU A 281 -7.52 45.54 35.00
CA GLU A 281 -7.91 45.07 36.34
C GLU A 281 -8.04 43.54 36.36
N HIS A 282 -7.48 42.96 37.42
CA HIS A 282 -7.45 41.55 37.73
C HIS A 282 -8.85 41.01 38.04
N ASP A 283 -9.14 39.79 37.59
CA ASP A 283 -10.01 38.92 38.36
C ASP A 283 -9.51 37.47 38.28
N GLU A 284 -8.84 37.05 39.35
CA GLU A 284 -8.35 35.70 39.56
C GLU A 284 -9.52 34.74 39.81
N LYS A 285 -9.96 34.04 38.76
CA LYS A 285 -10.63 32.74 38.92
C LYS A 285 -9.75 31.62 38.35
N LYS A 286 -8.86 31.17 39.24
CA LYS A 286 -8.00 29.99 39.20
C LYS A 286 -8.56 28.81 38.37
N ASP A 287 -7.95 28.59 37.22
CA ASP A 287 -7.06 27.44 36.94
C ASP A 287 -7.42 26.05 37.52
N VAL A 288 -8.61 25.54 37.20
CA VAL A 288 -8.90 24.09 37.33
C VAL A 288 -9.15 23.41 35.97
N LYS A 289 -9.53 24.17 34.92
CA LYS A 289 -9.73 23.63 33.56
C LYS A 289 -8.42 23.41 32.78
N ASN A 290 -7.40 24.26 33.01
CA ASN A 290 -6.12 24.20 32.29
C ASN A 290 -5.20 23.05 32.74
N THR A 291 -5.39 22.50 33.93
CA THR A 291 -4.60 21.38 34.47
C THR A 291 -5.04 20.03 33.89
N ALA A 292 -6.35 19.81 33.77
CA ALA A 292 -6.89 18.60 33.14
C ALA A 292 -6.59 18.54 31.62
N GLU A 293 -6.62 19.69 30.94
CA GLU A 293 -6.19 19.79 29.53
C GLU A 293 -4.67 19.61 29.37
N LYS A 294 -3.85 19.98 30.37
CA LYS A 294 -2.39 19.72 30.37
C LYS A 294 -2.03 18.25 30.60
N GLU A 295 -2.82 17.50 31.37
CA GLU A 295 -2.54 16.09 31.69
C GLU A 295 -2.89 15.12 30.54
N CYS A 296 -3.92 15.42 29.74
CA CYS A 296 -4.37 14.57 28.63
C CYS A 296 -3.30 14.40 27.51
N TYR A 297 -2.45 15.41 27.31
CA TYR A 297 -1.45 15.41 26.23
C TYR A 297 -0.04 14.97 26.68
N ARG A 298 0.20 14.89 27.99
CA ARG A 298 1.47 14.36 28.56
C ARG A 298 1.56 12.83 28.46
N SER A 299 0.46 12.15 28.14
CA SER A 299 0.32 10.69 28.09
C SER A 299 0.97 9.98 26.88
N LEU A 300 1.78 10.68 26.07
CA LEU A 300 2.40 10.11 24.88
C LEU A 300 3.79 9.52 25.10
N LEU A 301 4.28 9.52 26.34
CA LEU A 301 5.72 9.50 26.55
C LEU A 301 6.31 8.37 27.38
N ASP A 302 5.59 7.65 28.24
CA ASP A 302 6.15 6.47 28.93
C ASP A 302 5.06 5.56 29.57
N GLU A 303 3.77 5.82 29.33
CA GLU A 303 2.65 5.04 29.89
C GLU A 303 2.23 3.94 28.90
N PRO A 304 1.83 2.74 29.36
CA PRO A 304 1.38 1.68 28.46
C PRO A 304 0.21 2.19 27.61
N ALA A 305 0.30 1.97 26.30
CA ALA A 305 -0.58 2.57 25.29
C ALA A 305 -2.09 2.35 25.55
N GLU A 306 -2.44 1.28 26.26
CA GLU A 306 -3.80 0.95 26.72
C GLU A 306 -4.36 2.03 27.67
N MET A 307 -3.52 2.62 28.52
CA MET A 307 -3.93 3.65 29.50
C MET A 307 -4.28 4.99 28.84
N VAL A 308 -3.79 5.29 27.63
CA VAL A 308 -4.04 6.59 26.96
C VAL A 308 -5.49 6.68 26.51
N VAL A 309 -6.00 5.63 25.86
CA VAL A 309 -7.38 5.57 25.37
C VAL A 309 -8.36 5.54 26.54
N GLU A 310 -8.04 4.78 27.59
CA GLU A 310 -8.83 4.72 28.82
C GLU A 310 -8.90 6.07 29.53
N LYS A 311 -7.79 6.80 29.68
CA LYS A 311 -7.77 8.16 30.27
C LYS A 311 -8.60 9.16 29.47
N GLN A 312 -8.59 9.08 28.13
CA GLN A 312 -9.44 9.94 27.29
C GLN A 312 -10.92 9.63 27.50
N LEU A 313 -11.30 8.35 27.59
CA LEU A 313 -12.69 7.95 27.81
C LEU A 313 -13.17 8.28 29.22
N LEU A 314 -12.33 8.11 30.24
CA LEU A 314 -12.62 8.56 31.61
C LEU A 314 -12.86 10.08 31.65
N SER A 315 -12.13 10.85 30.84
CA SER A 315 -12.35 12.30 30.73
C SER A 315 -13.71 12.65 30.12
N VAL A 316 -14.22 11.82 29.19
CA VAL A 316 -15.58 11.93 28.66
C VAL A 316 -16.61 11.54 29.72
N GLU A 317 -16.39 10.44 30.45
CA GLU A 317 -17.29 10.00 31.53
C GLU A 317 -17.39 11.04 32.66
N ASN A 318 -16.30 11.72 32.95
CA ASN A 318 -16.24 12.84 33.92
C ASN A 318 -16.74 14.18 33.36
N ASN A 319 -17.31 14.22 32.15
CA ASN A 319 -17.80 15.43 31.46
C ASN A 319 -16.76 16.54 31.27
N LEU A 320 -15.46 16.19 31.24
CA LEU A 320 -14.37 17.14 30.98
C LEU A 320 -14.24 17.45 29.48
N SER A 321 -14.54 16.46 28.63
CA SER A 321 -14.45 16.57 27.17
C SER A 321 -15.65 15.94 26.48
N ASN A 322 -16.33 16.69 25.61
CA ASN A 322 -17.46 16.17 24.82
C ASN A 322 -17.03 15.68 23.43
N LYS A 323 -15.85 16.08 22.97
CA LYS A 323 -15.31 15.74 21.65
C LYS A 323 -13.91 15.20 21.77
N LEU A 324 -13.63 14.10 21.08
CA LEU A 324 -12.30 13.50 20.97
C LEU A 324 -11.88 13.43 19.50
N ALA A 325 -10.58 13.58 19.24
CA ALA A 325 -9.99 13.36 17.94
C ALA A 325 -9.03 12.16 18.04
N TRP A 326 -9.48 10.99 17.59
CA TRP A 326 -8.67 9.78 17.55
C TRP A 326 -7.81 9.76 16.29
N ARG A 327 -6.51 9.62 16.51
CA ARG A 327 -5.50 9.44 15.47
C ARG A 327 -5.31 7.94 15.24
N ALA A 328 -4.40 7.58 14.36
CA ALA A 328 -4.10 6.18 14.08
C ALA A 328 -3.62 5.43 15.32
N PHE A 329 -2.87 6.10 16.20
CA PHE A 329 -2.40 5.50 17.45
C PHE A 329 -3.56 5.04 18.34
N GLU A 330 -4.46 5.94 18.74
CA GLU A 330 -5.58 5.62 19.63
C GLU A 330 -6.50 4.56 19.00
N MET A 331 -6.74 4.67 17.69
CA MET A 331 -7.58 3.74 16.97
C MET A 331 -6.96 2.34 16.83
N ARG A 332 -5.63 2.25 16.69
CA ARG A 332 -4.92 0.97 16.67
C ARG A 332 -5.00 0.28 18.03
N GLU A 333 -4.75 1.01 19.12
CA GLU A 333 -4.84 0.42 20.45
C GLU A 333 -6.27 -0.02 20.76
N HIS A 334 -7.28 0.76 20.34
CA HIS A 334 -8.67 0.35 20.40
C HIS A 334 -8.94 -0.96 19.63
N PHE A 335 -8.36 -1.14 18.43
CA PHE A 335 -8.50 -2.38 17.65
C PHE A 335 -7.75 -3.57 18.24
N ARG A 336 -6.60 -3.35 18.88
CA ARG A 336 -5.89 -4.39 19.64
C ARG A 336 -6.70 -4.86 20.84
N ALA A 337 -7.29 -3.93 21.59
CA ALA A 337 -8.20 -4.26 22.69
C ALA A 337 -9.44 -5.02 22.19
N LEU A 338 -9.99 -4.60 21.04
CA LEU A 338 -11.10 -5.30 20.38
C LEU A 338 -10.76 -6.74 20.01
N TRP A 339 -9.59 -6.96 19.40
CA TRP A 339 -9.11 -8.30 19.06
C TRP A 339 -8.99 -9.19 20.30
N LYS A 340 -8.39 -8.67 21.38
CA LYS A 340 -8.25 -9.41 22.65
C LYS A 340 -9.62 -9.76 23.27
N ASN A 341 -10.54 -8.79 23.33
CA ASN A 341 -11.82 -8.97 24.01
C ASN A 341 -12.78 -9.92 23.29
N ASP A 342 -12.74 -9.95 21.95
CA ASP A 342 -13.58 -10.83 21.13
C ASP A 342 -12.94 -12.21 20.86
N GLY A 343 -11.96 -12.62 21.69
CA GLY A 343 -11.40 -13.97 21.71
C GLY A 343 -10.26 -14.21 20.72
N GLY A 344 -9.64 -13.14 20.22
CA GLY A 344 -8.45 -13.21 19.40
C GLY A 344 -7.20 -13.54 20.21
N TYR A 345 -6.35 -14.42 19.66
CA TYR A 345 -5.07 -14.80 20.25
C TYR A 345 -3.93 -14.45 19.31
N GLY A 346 -2.76 -14.11 19.86
CA GLY A 346 -1.57 -13.75 19.08
C GLY A 346 -1.56 -12.31 18.58
N CYS A 347 -0.84 -12.06 17.48
CA CYS A 347 -0.73 -10.72 16.89
C CYS A 347 -2.07 -10.25 16.31
N CYS A 348 -2.36 -8.95 16.44
CA CYS A 348 -3.60 -8.38 15.94
C CYS A 348 -3.54 -8.25 14.41
N PRO A 349 -4.43 -8.93 13.65
CA PRO A 349 -4.43 -8.83 12.18
C PRO A 349 -4.82 -7.43 11.69
N LEU A 350 -5.46 -6.61 12.54
CA LEU A 350 -5.87 -5.24 12.23
C LEU A 350 -4.71 -4.25 12.26
N ASP A 351 -3.52 -4.64 12.72
CA ASP A 351 -2.33 -3.78 12.71
C ASP A 351 -1.94 -3.38 11.27
N VAL A 352 -2.30 -4.19 10.27
CA VAL A 352 -2.12 -3.91 8.82
C VAL A 352 -2.84 -2.64 8.35
N LEU A 353 -3.88 -2.21 9.09
CA LEU A 353 -4.62 -0.98 8.80
C LEU A 353 -3.80 0.29 9.10
N PHE A 354 -2.65 0.12 9.75
CA PHE A 354 -1.75 1.19 10.17
C PHE A 354 -0.34 0.93 9.61
N CYS A 355 0.45 1.99 9.50
CA CYS A 355 1.83 1.93 9.08
C CYS A 355 2.71 2.55 10.16
N GLU A 356 3.70 1.81 10.64
CA GLU A 356 4.79 2.35 11.47
C GLU A 356 6.08 2.51 10.66
N THR A 357 6.24 1.71 9.61
CA THR A 357 7.39 1.76 8.71
C THR A 357 6.92 1.93 7.28
N VAL A 358 7.66 2.72 6.51
CA VAL A 358 7.41 2.98 5.09
C VAL A 358 8.59 2.46 4.29
N LEU A 359 8.33 1.52 3.38
CA LEU A 359 9.35 0.94 2.51
C LEU A 359 9.79 1.97 1.46
N VAL A 360 11.11 2.12 1.29
CA VAL A 360 11.71 3.02 0.30
C VAL A 360 12.26 2.20 -0.87
N PRO A 361 11.77 2.45 -2.10
CA PRO A 361 12.26 1.76 -3.29
C PRO A 361 13.75 2.07 -3.56
N PRO A 362 14.49 1.13 -4.16
CA PRO A 362 15.87 1.34 -4.61
C PRO A 362 16.05 2.56 -5.53
N ASN A 363 17.27 3.11 -5.56
CA ASN A 363 17.61 4.29 -6.37
C ASN A 363 17.37 4.08 -7.86
N LYS A 364 17.59 2.86 -8.37
CA LYS A 364 17.31 2.46 -9.77
C LYS A 364 15.87 2.73 -10.21
N PHE A 365 14.91 2.66 -9.28
CA PHE A 365 13.49 2.93 -9.56
C PHE A 365 13.08 4.38 -9.27
N ARG A 366 14.00 5.19 -8.74
CA ARG A 366 13.80 6.61 -8.44
C ARG A 366 14.94 7.47 -9.02
N PRO A 367 15.24 7.36 -10.33
CA PRO A 367 16.38 8.05 -10.92
C PRO A 367 16.20 9.57 -10.92
N ILE A 368 17.31 10.28 -10.78
CA ILE A 368 17.40 11.72 -10.93
C ILE A 368 17.41 12.06 -12.42
N ARG A 369 16.72 13.14 -12.81
CA ARG A 369 16.66 13.60 -14.19
C ARG A 369 17.26 14.99 -14.31
N PHE A 370 18.10 15.20 -15.31
CA PHE A 370 18.62 16.53 -15.63
C PHE A 370 17.87 17.10 -16.84
N PHE A 371 17.30 18.29 -16.70
CA PHE A 371 16.66 19.00 -17.80
C PHE A 371 17.14 20.45 -17.83
N LYS A 372 17.72 20.86 -18.96
CA LYS A 372 18.30 22.21 -19.15
C LYS A 372 19.31 22.63 -18.06
N GLY A 373 20.08 21.66 -17.53
CA GLY A 373 21.06 21.91 -16.47
C GLY A 373 20.48 21.96 -15.04
N SER A 374 19.15 21.90 -14.88
CA SER A 374 18.51 21.77 -13.57
C SER A 374 18.25 20.31 -13.22
N GLU A 375 18.46 19.97 -11.96
CA GLU A 375 18.17 18.65 -11.40
C GLU A 375 16.69 18.53 -11.02
N PHE A 376 16.06 17.42 -11.42
CA PHE A 376 14.69 17.07 -11.07
C PHE A 376 14.68 15.69 -10.42
N HIS A 377 14.35 15.64 -9.14
CA HIS A 377 14.15 14.38 -8.43
C HIS A 377 12.88 13.66 -8.87
N HIS A 378 12.90 12.33 -8.75
CA HIS A 378 11.73 11.52 -9.00
C HIS A 378 10.56 11.90 -8.05
N PRO A 379 9.30 11.94 -8.52
CA PRO A 379 8.12 12.26 -7.69
C PRO A 379 8.05 11.48 -6.36
N GLN A 380 8.36 10.19 -6.39
CA GLN A 380 8.38 9.37 -5.16
C GLN A 380 9.42 9.86 -4.16
N THR A 381 10.62 10.26 -4.61
CA THR A 381 11.67 10.80 -3.73
C THR A 381 11.20 12.10 -3.09
N VAL A 382 10.50 12.97 -3.83
CA VAL A 382 9.95 14.21 -3.28
C VAL A 382 8.91 13.93 -2.20
N ASN A 383 7.99 12.98 -2.43
CA ASN A 383 6.98 12.61 -1.43
C ASN A 383 7.61 11.96 -0.18
N LEU A 384 8.61 11.09 -0.35
CA LEU A 384 9.34 10.48 0.77
C LEU A 384 10.14 11.52 1.57
N LYS A 385 10.73 12.52 0.89
CA LYS A 385 11.42 13.64 1.55
C LYS A 385 10.45 14.45 2.41
N ARG A 386 9.28 14.80 1.87
CA ARG A 386 8.20 15.50 2.62
C ARG A 386 7.73 14.68 3.84
N LEU A 387 7.67 13.36 3.71
CA LEU A 387 7.31 12.47 4.84
C LEU A 387 8.40 12.46 5.93
N LEU A 388 9.68 12.40 5.54
CA LEU A 388 10.81 12.48 6.47
C LEU A 388 10.82 13.81 7.23
N GLU A 389 10.64 14.93 6.52
CA GLU A 389 10.50 16.26 7.12
C GLU A 389 9.35 16.30 8.14
N ALA A 390 8.18 15.73 7.79
CA ALA A 390 7.03 15.68 8.70
C ALA A 390 7.26 14.76 9.92
N THR A 391 8.05 13.71 9.76
CA THR A 391 8.41 12.80 10.86
C THR A 391 9.37 13.50 11.82
N GLU A 392 10.37 14.22 11.29
CA GLU A 392 11.29 15.01 12.09
C GLU A 392 10.57 16.13 12.87
N THR A 393 9.63 16.84 12.25
CA THR A 393 8.86 17.87 12.94
C THR A 393 8.01 17.29 14.06
N PHE A 394 7.35 16.14 13.83
CA PHE A 394 6.62 15.45 14.88
C PHE A 394 7.52 15.00 16.02
N ARG A 395 8.72 14.47 15.71
CA ARG A 395 9.74 14.09 16.69
C ARG A 395 10.16 15.27 17.56
N ALA A 396 10.40 16.43 16.95
CA ALA A 396 10.75 17.66 17.67
C ALA A 396 9.62 18.09 18.61
N VAL A 397 8.37 18.08 18.15
CA VAL A 397 7.21 18.40 19.00
C VAL A 397 7.09 17.42 20.17
N ARG A 398 7.28 16.12 19.92
CA ARG A 398 7.26 15.09 20.97
C ARG A 398 8.33 15.33 22.03
N LEU A 399 9.56 15.68 21.63
CA LEU A 399 10.65 16.01 22.56
C LEU A 399 10.32 17.25 23.40
N ALA A 400 9.73 18.29 22.80
CA ALA A 400 9.29 19.48 23.53
C ALA A 400 8.21 19.17 24.57
N VAL A 401 7.24 18.29 24.24
CA VAL A 401 6.21 17.83 25.18
C VAL A 401 6.82 17.00 26.33
N SER A 402 7.94 16.33 26.08
CA SER A 402 8.67 15.53 27.09
C SER A 402 9.42 16.36 28.13
N GLY A 403 9.58 17.66 27.91
CA GLY A 403 10.27 18.57 28.82
C GLY A 403 11.62 19.09 28.32
N ASN A 404 12.04 18.76 27.09
CA ASN A 404 13.21 19.38 26.47
C ASN A 404 12.82 20.74 25.87
N ASN A 405 13.13 21.83 26.59
CA ASN A 405 12.76 23.21 26.23
C ASN A 405 13.91 23.98 25.58
N ASP A 406 14.60 23.37 24.62
CA ASP A 406 15.64 24.09 23.86
C ASP A 406 15.00 25.23 23.05
N SER A 407 15.53 26.45 23.19
CA SER A 407 14.98 27.64 22.55
C SER A 407 14.92 27.51 21.02
N LYS A 408 15.98 26.95 20.41
CA LYS A 408 16.08 26.69 18.97
C LYS A 408 15.01 25.70 18.48
N LEU A 409 14.71 24.68 19.29
CA LEU A 409 13.72 23.65 18.95
C LEU A 409 12.30 24.22 19.04
N LEU A 410 12.02 25.02 20.06
CA LEU A 410 10.73 25.71 20.21
C LEU A 410 10.49 26.73 19.09
N GLU A 411 11.53 27.43 18.63
CA GLU A 411 11.47 28.32 17.47
C GLU A 411 11.15 27.54 16.19
N LEU A 412 11.89 26.45 15.91
CA LEU A 412 11.62 25.57 14.76
C LEU A 412 10.18 25.04 14.75
N ILE A 413 9.66 24.63 15.91
CA ILE A 413 8.28 24.17 16.06
C ILE A 413 7.29 25.30 15.75
N ALA A 414 7.52 26.50 16.28
CA ALA A 414 6.65 27.65 16.07
C ALA A 414 6.59 28.08 14.60
N THR A 415 7.70 27.95 13.86
CA THR A 415 7.75 28.26 12.43
C THR A 415 7.08 27.18 11.58
N ARG A 416 7.30 25.89 11.89
CA ARG A 416 6.87 24.78 11.04
C ARG A 416 5.43 24.30 11.31
N VAL A 417 4.90 24.50 12.51
CA VAL A 417 3.61 23.92 12.93
C VAL A 417 2.67 24.99 13.49
N PRO A 418 1.47 25.17 12.91
CA PRO A 418 0.50 26.11 13.46
C PRO A 418 -0.08 25.60 14.79
N GLY A 419 -0.35 26.52 15.72
CA GLY A 419 -1.04 26.22 16.98
C GLY A 419 -0.57 27.10 18.14
N LYS A 420 -1.48 27.41 19.06
CA LYS A 420 -1.21 28.24 20.24
C LYS A 420 -0.67 27.41 21.40
N THR A 421 -1.19 26.20 21.57
CA THR A 421 -0.79 25.29 22.65
C THR A 421 0.08 24.15 22.12
N MET A 422 0.97 23.59 22.94
CA MET A 422 1.77 22.42 22.57
C MET A 422 0.92 21.18 22.19
N PRO A 423 -0.18 20.86 22.92
CA PRO A 423 -1.21 19.91 22.49
C PRO A 423 -1.73 20.09 21.06
N GLU A 424 -2.13 21.32 20.74
CA GLU A 424 -2.68 21.67 19.42
C GLU A 424 -1.61 21.54 18.34
N ARG A 425 -0.39 21.99 18.62
CA ARG A 425 0.77 21.80 17.71
C ARG A 425 1.04 20.32 17.48
N MET A 426 0.98 19.48 18.50
CA MET A 426 1.16 18.04 18.34
C MET A 426 0.07 17.41 17.46
N HIS A 427 -1.18 17.81 17.64
CA HIS A 427 -2.28 17.37 16.79
C HIS A 427 -2.07 17.80 15.33
N ASN A 428 -1.74 19.07 15.08
CA ASN A 428 -1.51 19.61 13.75
C ASN A 428 -0.28 18.97 13.06
N ALA A 429 0.80 18.72 13.82
CA ALA A 429 1.97 17.99 13.33
C ALA A 429 1.60 16.56 12.89
N TYR A 430 0.76 15.87 13.67
CA TYR A 430 0.25 14.55 13.29
C TYR A 430 -0.60 14.60 12.01
N LEU A 431 -1.51 15.58 11.90
CA LEU A 431 -2.34 15.74 10.70
C LEU A 431 -1.47 15.98 9.46
N ALA A 432 -0.44 16.81 9.57
CA ALA A 432 0.52 17.03 8.49
C ALA A 432 1.26 15.73 8.12
N LEU A 433 1.73 14.96 9.11
CA LEU A 433 2.38 13.66 8.88
C LEU A 433 1.46 12.68 8.12
N GLN A 434 0.20 12.56 8.55
CA GLN A 434 -0.79 11.71 7.88
C GLN A 434 -1.10 12.17 6.46
N GLN A 435 -1.20 13.48 6.23
CA GLN A 435 -1.39 14.03 4.88
C GLN A 435 -0.20 13.72 3.96
N ARG A 436 1.05 13.81 4.47
CA ARG A 436 2.24 13.43 3.69
C ARG A 436 2.26 11.93 3.37
N MET A 437 1.79 11.09 4.30
CA MET A 437 1.60 9.66 4.03
C MET A 437 0.52 9.42 2.96
N ASN A 438 -0.62 10.11 3.05
CA ASN A 438 -1.68 10.02 2.06
C ASN A 438 -1.19 10.41 0.65
N ALA A 439 -0.39 11.46 0.54
CA ALA A 439 0.19 11.97 -0.71
C ALA A 439 1.10 10.95 -1.43
N ILE A 440 1.76 10.04 -0.69
CA ILE A 440 2.57 8.97 -1.29
C ILE A 440 1.69 8.03 -2.13
N PHE A 441 0.50 7.72 -1.63
CA PHE A 441 -0.43 6.81 -2.30
C PHE A 441 -1.25 7.53 -3.36
N ASP A 442 -1.88 8.65 -2.98
CA ASP A 442 -2.82 9.36 -3.81
C ASP A 442 -2.64 10.87 -3.67
N GLN A 443 -2.32 11.52 -4.78
CA GLN A 443 -2.15 12.97 -4.83
C GLN A 443 -3.44 13.72 -4.45
N ASP A 444 -4.63 13.14 -4.70
CA ASP A 444 -5.91 13.82 -4.50
C ASP A 444 -6.29 13.90 -3.00
N LEU A 445 -5.59 13.12 -2.16
CA LEU A 445 -5.71 13.19 -0.71
C LEU A 445 -4.84 14.31 -0.11
N ASP A 446 -3.85 14.84 -0.85
CA ASP A 446 -3.08 16.00 -0.43
C ASP A 446 -3.83 17.30 -0.75
N ARG A 447 -4.69 17.72 0.18
CA ARG A 447 -5.49 18.95 0.05
C ARG A 447 -4.79 20.20 0.57
N SER A 448 -3.60 20.05 1.17
CA SER A 448 -2.87 21.17 1.78
C SER A 448 -1.90 21.84 0.82
N SER A 449 -1.44 21.13 -0.21
CA SER A 449 -0.46 21.65 -1.16
C SER A 449 -1.14 22.45 -2.28
N ASP A 450 -0.55 23.59 -2.66
CA ASP A 450 -0.98 24.34 -3.84
C ASP A 450 -1.00 23.44 -5.08
N GLN A 451 -1.98 23.64 -5.96
CA GLN A 451 -2.23 22.79 -7.13
C GLN A 451 -1.03 22.67 -8.10
N ARG A 452 -0.08 23.62 -8.02
CA ARG A 452 1.19 23.61 -8.79
C ARG A 452 2.28 22.72 -8.19
N ASN A 453 2.22 22.43 -6.89
CA ASN A 453 3.21 21.67 -6.12
C ASN A 453 2.74 20.24 -5.79
N VAL A 454 1.65 19.81 -6.41
CA VAL A 454 1.09 18.46 -6.25
C VAL A 454 1.96 17.46 -7.01
N VAL A 455 2.47 16.49 -6.27
CA VAL A 455 3.35 15.44 -6.78
C VAL A 455 2.53 14.16 -6.96
N PRO A 456 2.61 13.47 -8.11
CA PRO A 456 1.82 12.27 -8.34
C PRO A 456 2.18 11.15 -7.37
N GLY A 457 1.16 10.53 -6.78
CA GLY A 457 1.27 9.35 -5.93
C GLY A 457 1.30 8.04 -6.72
N LEU A 458 1.40 6.92 -6.00
CA LEU A 458 1.42 5.57 -6.58
C LEU A 458 0.17 5.26 -7.41
N ARG A 459 -1.01 5.70 -6.97
CA ARG A 459 -2.28 5.49 -7.66
C ARG A 459 -2.27 6.08 -9.07
N GLN A 460 -1.73 7.29 -9.23
CA GLN A 460 -1.62 7.96 -10.53
C GLN A 460 -0.66 7.26 -11.50
N ILE A 461 0.37 6.58 -10.98
CA ILE A 461 1.33 5.79 -11.78
C ILE A 461 0.69 4.50 -12.31
N LEU A 462 -0.28 3.93 -11.58
CA LEU A 462 -0.90 2.65 -11.91
C LEU A 462 -2.17 2.78 -12.77
N GLU A 463 -3.08 3.69 -12.44
CA GLU A 463 -4.46 3.70 -12.99
C GLU A 463 -4.61 4.35 -14.37
N LYS A 464 -3.73 5.30 -14.74
CA LYS A 464 -3.90 6.10 -15.96
C LYS A 464 -3.81 5.24 -17.23
N LYS A 465 -4.30 5.76 -18.38
CA LYS A 465 -4.09 5.13 -19.70
C LYS A 465 -2.60 4.96 -20.02
N GLN A 466 -1.78 5.93 -19.61
CA GLN A 466 -0.32 5.89 -19.64
C GLN A 466 0.31 5.24 -18.40
N GLY A 467 -0.51 4.61 -17.54
CA GLY A 467 -0.07 3.94 -16.33
C GLY A 467 0.57 2.58 -16.60
N LEU A 468 1.20 2.02 -15.57
CA LEU A 468 2.07 0.84 -15.67
C LEU A 468 1.39 -0.38 -16.33
N PHE A 469 0.18 -0.74 -15.88
CA PHE A 469 -0.51 -1.95 -16.35
C PHE A 469 -0.83 -1.87 -17.85
N ARG A 470 -1.41 -0.76 -18.30
CA ARG A 470 -1.86 -0.63 -19.69
C ARG A 470 -0.72 -0.34 -20.66
N MET A 471 0.20 0.55 -20.28
CA MET A 471 1.22 1.07 -21.18
C MET A 471 2.48 0.20 -21.23
N ASN A 472 2.84 -0.47 -20.13
CA ASN A 472 4.12 -1.17 -20.00
C ASN A 472 4.00 -2.68 -19.71
N MET A 473 2.83 -3.17 -19.27
CA MET A 473 2.59 -4.61 -19.09
C MET A 473 1.78 -5.21 -20.24
N MET A 474 0.60 -4.65 -20.55
CA MET A 474 -0.25 -5.14 -21.65
C MET A 474 0.26 -4.74 -23.03
N GLY A 475 0.66 -3.49 -23.19
CA GLY A 475 1.42 -3.02 -24.35
C GLY A 475 2.90 -2.89 -23.99
N LYS A 476 3.79 -3.21 -24.93
CA LYS A 476 5.22 -2.95 -24.78
C LYS A 476 5.77 -2.42 -26.09
N ARG A 477 6.79 -1.58 -26.00
CA ARG A 477 7.62 -1.28 -27.17
C ARG A 477 8.51 -2.48 -27.44
N VAL A 478 8.49 -2.95 -28.68
CA VAL A 478 9.25 -4.12 -29.14
C VAL A 478 10.46 -3.66 -29.95
N ASN A 479 11.53 -4.44 -29.85
CA ASN A 479 12.68 -4.30 -30.74
C ASN A 479 12.36 -4.96 -32.10
N TYR A 480 13.19 -4.69 -33.12
CA TYR A 480 13.06 -5.30 -34.46
C TYR A 480 11.72 -5.03 -35.16
N ALA A 481 11.26 -3.77 -35.13
CA ALA A 481 10.06 -3.33 -35.84
C ALA A 481 10.33 -2.06 -36.65
N CYS A 482 9.62 -1.90 -37.77
CA CYS A 482 9.65 -0.69 -38.61
C CYS A 482 8.22 -0.25 -38.97
N ARG A 483 8.08 1.00 -39.45
CA ARG A 483 6.80 1.55 -39.94
C ARG A 483 7.08 2.43 -41.16
N SER A 484 6.28 2.28 -42.21
CA SER A 484 6.32 3.12 -43.42
C SER A 484 4.90 3.32 -43.97
N VAL A 485 4.76 4.28 -44.88
CA VAL A 485 3.59 4.43 -45.75
C VAL A 485 3.59 3.29 -46.77
N ILE A 486 2.42 2.74 -47.08
CA ILE A 486 2.24 1.67 -48.07
C ILE A 486 2.01 2.25 -49.47
N THR A 487 2.43 1.52 -50.50
CA THR A 487 2.22 1.86 -51.92
C THR A 487 1.76 0.60 -52.66
N PRO A 488 0.76 0.67 -53.54
CA PRO A 488 0.29 -0.50 -54.27
C PRO A 488 1.34 -0.96 -55.28
N ASP A 489 1.59 -2.27 -55.34
CA ASP A 489 2.50 -2.89 -56.32
C ASP A 489 1.83 -4.13 -56.93
N PRO A 490 1.48 -4.12 -58.23
CA PRO A 490 0.83 -5.26 -58.89
C PRO A 490 1.80 -6.39 -59.26
N TYR A 491 3.12 -6.20 -59.10
CA TYR A 491 4.12 -7.21 -59.43
C TYR A 491 4.46 -8.16 -58.27
N LEU A 492 4.00 -7.85 -57.06
CA LEU A 492 4.17 -8.70 -55.88
C LEU A 492 3.02 -9.69 -55.76
N ASP A 493 3.32 -10.89 -55.29
CA ASP A 493 2.30 -11.88 -54.95
C ASP A 493 1.47 -11.44 -53.73
N VAL A 494 0.28 -12.02 -53.57
CA VAL A 494 -0.66 -11.68 -52.47
C VAL A 494 -0.06 -11.92 -51.08
N ASP A 495 0.88 -12.86 -50.98
CA ASP A 495 1.55 -13.22 -49.73
C ASP A 495 2.87 -12.46 -49.51
N GLU A 496 3.29 -11.61 -50.45
CA GLU A 496 4.56 -10.89 -50.42
C GLU A 496 4.40 -9.43 -50.00
N ILE A 497 5.49 -8.85 -49.50
CA ILE A 497 5.56 -7.43 -49.14
C ILE A 497 6.90 -6.83 -49.58
N GLY A 498 6.84 -5.71 -50.30
CA GLY A 498 8.02 -4.96 -50.70
C GLY A 498 8.68 -4.30 -49.49
N VAL A 499 9.82 -4.81 -49.05
CA VAL A 499 10.60 -4.23 -47.95
C VAL A 499 11.66 -3.28 -48.52
N PRO A 500 11.64 -1.98 -48.16
CA PRO A 500 12.71 -1.06 -48.55
C PRO A 500 14.08 -1.52 -48.07
N GLU A 501 15.11 -1.31 -48.89
CA GLU A 501 16.47 -1.78 -48.59
C GLU A 501 17.02 -1.19 -47.28
N ILE A 502 16.62 0.05 -46.94
CA ILE A 502 16.98 0.71 -45.67
C ILE A 502 16.50 -0.09 -44.45
N PHE A 503 15.31 -0.71 -44.55
CA PHE A 503 14.80 -1.57 -43.49
C PHE A 503 15.49 -2.93 -43.50
N ALA A 504 15.68 -3.52 -44.68
CA ALA A 504 16.36 -4.81 -44.84
C ALA A 504 17.81 -4.82 -44.36
N ARG A 505 18.50 -3.66 -44.34
CA ARG A 505 19.85 -3.52 -43.78
C ARG A 505 19.86 -3.35 -42.25
N LYS A 506 18.79 -2.84 -41.65
CA LYS A 506 18.69 -2.58 -40.19
C LYS A 506 18.04 -3.72 -39.43
N LEU A 507 16.95 -4.26 -39.97
CA LEU A 507 16.25 -5.40 -39.39
C LEU A 507 17.08 -6.65 -39.64
N THR A 508 17.43 -7.30 -38.54
CA THR A 508 18.39 -8.40 -38.51
C THR A 508 17.74 -9.59 -37.82
N PHE A 509 18.11 -10.79 -38.26
CA PHE A 509 17.58 -12.04 -37.73
C PHE A 509 18.75 -12.88 -37.24
N ALA A 510 18.64 -13.37 -36.00
CA ALA A 510 19.70 -14.15 -35.38
C ALA A 510 19.69 -15.60 -35.89
N GLU A 511 20.43 -15.86 -36.96
CA GLU A 511 20.52 -17.18 -37.57
C GLU A 511 21.70 -17.97 -36.99
N PRO A 512 21.48 -19.15 -36.39
CA PRO A 512 22.56 -20.01 -35.91
C PRO A 512 23.32 -20.64 -37.08
N ALA A 513 24.66 -20.69 -36.98
CA ALA A 513 25.50 -21.27 -38.02
C ALA A 513 25.39 -22.81 -38.05
N ASN A 514 24.73 -23.33 -39.08
CA ASN A 514 24.56 -24.75 -39.39
C ASN A 514 25.41 -25.17 -40.61
N ALA A 515 25.57 -26.47 -40.82
CA ALA A 515 26.34 -27.00 -41.96
C ALA A 515 25.80 -26.55 -43.32
N PHE A 516 24.48 -26.35 -43.40
CA PHE A 516 23.79 -25.96 -44.63
C PHE A 516 23.88 -24.46 -44.93
N ASN A 517 23.78 -23.60 -43.91
CA ASN A 517 23.70 -22.14 -44.10
C ASN A 517 25.07 -21.42 -43.97
N ILE A 518 26.13 -22.11 -43.49
CA ILE A 518 27.43 -21.49 -43.22
C ILE A 518 28.04 -20.79 -44.43
N ALA A 519 27.84 -21.32 -45.65
CA ALA A 519 28.33 -20.69 -46.87
C ALA A 519 27.64 -19.34 -47.14
N LEU A 520 26.32 -19.27 -46.91
CA LEU A 520 25.50 -18.07 -47.03
C LEU A 520 25.88 -17.05 -45.96
N LEU A 521 25.99 -17.47 -44.70
CA LEU A 521 26.38 -16.62 -43.58
C LEU A 521 27.79 -16.03 -43.76
N ARG A 522 28.75 -16.82 -44.27
CA ARG A 522 30.08 -16.32 -44.64
C ARG A 522 30.03 -15.26 -45.74
N LYS A 523 29.10 -15.37 -46.69
CA LYS A 523 28.88 -14.34 -47.72
C LYS A 523 28.26 -13.07 -47.10
N ALA A 524 27.26 -13.22 -46.23
CA ALA A 524 26.62 -12.10 -45.53
C ALA A 524 27.62 -11.31 -44.65
N ILE A 525 28.48 -12.00 -43.89
CA ILE A 525 29.54 -11.35 -43.09
C ILE A 525 30.53 -10.61 -43.99
N ARG A 526 30.90 -11.19 -45.14
CA ARG A 526 31.79 -10.52 -46.11
C ARG A 526 31.17 -9.24 -46.66
N ASN A 527 29.88 -9.27 -46.99
CA ASN A 527 29.14 -8.11 -47.48
C ASN A 527 29.00 -7.01 -46.39
N GLY A 528 28.87 -7.41 -45.13
CA GLY A 528 28.78 -6.51 -43.97
C GLY A 528 27.47 -5.71 -43.92
N PRO A 529 27.42 -4.59 -43.18
CA PRO A 529 26.17 -3.85 -42.95
C PRO A 529 25.73 -2.96 -44.13
N GLY A 530 26.66 -2.59 -45.02
CA GLY A 530 26.41 -1.61 -46.09
C GLY A 530 25.69 -2.16 -47.32
N LEU A 531 25.77 -3.47 -47.56
CA LEU A 531 25.23 -4.13 -48.76
C LEU A 531 24.30 -5.29 -48.38
N HIS A 532 23.06 -5.26 -48.87
CA HIS A 532 22.11 -6.36 -48.69
C HIS A 532 22.32 -7.41 -49.81
N PRO A 533 22.28 -8.73 -49.51
CA PRO A 533 22.16 -9.38 -48.21
C PRO A 533 23.47 -9.33 -47.40
N GLY A 534 23.39 -8.89 -46.15
CA GLY A 534 24.53 -8.58 -45.28
C GLY A 534 24.31 -9.00 -43.83
N ALA A 535 25.25 -8.65 -42.95
CA ALA A 535 25.18 -8.92 -41.52
C ALA A 535 25.75 -7.74 -40.71
N ASN A 536 25.15 -7.47 -39.55
CA ASN A 536 25.53 -6.33 -38.70
C ASN A 536 26.33 -6.77 -37.48
N TYR A 537 25.97 -7.91 -36.89
CA TYR A 537 26.60 -8.42 -35.68
C TYR A 537 26.93 -9.90 -35.80
N LEU A 538 27.99 -10.31 -35.11
CA LEU A 538 28.29 -11.71 -34.85
C LEU A 538 28.23 -11.95 -33.34
N GLN A 539 27.37 -12.85 -32.90
CA GLN A 539 27.31 -13.29 -31.52
C GLN A 539 28.14 -14.56 -31.36
N LYS A 540 29.20 -14.49 -30.54
CA LYS A 540 30.05 -15.65 -30.22
C LYS A 540 29.36 -16.56 -29.21
N ASN A 541 29.87 -17.78 -29.05
CA ASN A 541 29.39 -18.75 -28.04
C ASN A 541 29.38 -18.16 -26.63
N SER A 542 30.32 -17.28 -26.28
CA SER A 542 30.36 -16.60 -24.98
C SER A 542 29.21 -15.60 -24.74
N GLY A 543 28.29 -15.41 -25.70
CA GLY A 543 27.23 -14.39 -25.66
C GLY A 543 27.71 -12.99 -26.03
N HIS A 544 29.02 -12.78 -26.21
CA HIS A 544 29.57 -11.49 -26.62
C HIS A 544 29.19 -11.18 -28.06
N ARG A 545 28.61 -9.99 -28.30
CA ARG A 545 28.26 -9.48 -29.62
C ARG A 545 29.39 -8.62 -30.19
N GLN A 546 29.92 -9.03 -31.33
CA GLN A 546 30.91 -8.27 -32.09
C GLN A 546 30.20 -7.52 -33.22
N VAL A 547 30.33 -6.19 -33.24
CA VAL A 547 29.78 -5.36 -34.31
C VAL A 547 30.66 -5.44 -35.55
N LEU A 548 30.06 -5.63 -36.72
CA LEU A 548 30.74 -5.61 -38.01
C LEU A 548 30.72 -4.18 -38.55
N LEU A 549 31.91 -3.59 -38.71
CA LEU A 549 32.06 -2.24 -39.24
C LEU A 549 32.19 -2.26 -40.77
N GLU A 550 31.57 -1.28 -41.42
CA GLU A 550 31.62 -1.13 -42.89
C GLU A 550 33.04 -0.88 -43.39
N ASN A 551 33.79 -0.01 -42.70
CA ASN A 551 35.12 0.47 -43.10
C ASN A 551 36.25 -0.57 -43.01
N ARG A 552 36.00 -1.78 -42.47
CA ARG A 552 37.04 -2.80 -42.25
C ARG A 552 36.72 -4.12 -42.98
N PRO A 553 37.00 -4.22 -44.29
CA PRO A 553 36.72 -5.44 -45.06
C PRO A 553 37.62 -6.62 -44.67
N ASN A 554 38.88 -6.37 -44.31
CA ASN A 554 39.83 -7.42 -43.92
C ASN A 554 39.41 -8.13 -42.62
N ASP A 555 38.94 -7.36 -41.63
CA ASP A 555 38.43 -7.90 -40.37
C ASP A 555 37.20 -8.78 -40.62
N ARG A 556 36.28 -8.35 -41.50
CA ARG A 556 35.10 -9.11 -41.90
C ARG A 556 35.48 -10.44 -42.56
N LEU A 557 36.48 -10.43 -43.45
CA LEU A 557 37.00 -11.64 -44.08
C LEU A 557 37.60 -12.61 -43.06
N ALA A 558 38.36 -12.09 -42.09
CA ALA A 558 38.92 -12.91 -41.02
C ALA A 558 37.82 -13.52 -40.14
N VAL A 559 36.80 -12.73 -39.77
CA VAL A 559 35.66 -13.18 -38.98
C VAL A 559 34.84 -14.24 -39.73
N ALA A 560 34.57 -14.04 -41.03
CA ALA A 560 33.87 -15.02 -41.86
C ALA A 560 34.63 -16.37 -41.94
N LYS A 561 35.96 -16.34 -42.06
CA LYS A 561 36.78 -17.56 -42.06
C LYS A 561 36.76 -18.28 -40.71
N ARG A 562 36.67 -17.54 -39.61
CA ARG A 562 36.56 -18.07 -38.24
C ARG A 562 35.13 -18.49 -37.87
N LEU A 563 34.16 -18.33 -38.76
CA LEU A 563 32.81 -18.84 -38.52
C LEU A 563 32.86 -20.37 -38.58
N HIS A 564 32.59 -20.99 -37.43
CA HIS A 564 32.47 -22.44 -37.28
C HIS A 564 31.00 -22.82 -37.11
N LEU A 565 30.74 -24.11 -37.29
CA LEU A 565 29.44 -24.68 -36.98
C LEU A 565 29.11 -24.40 -35.52
N ALA A 566 27.86 -24.10 -35.28
CA ALA A 566 27.39 -23.92 -33.94
C ALA A 566 27.17 -25.31 -33.31
N ASP A 567 27.93 -25.60 -32.25
CA ASP A 567 27.81 -26.87 -31.54
C ASP A 567 26.46 -26.93 -30.82
N THR A 568 25.55 -27.76 -31.31
CA THR A 568 24.29 -28.07 -30.61
C THR A 568 24.52 -28.83 -29.31
N CYS A 569 25.73 -29.39 -29.12
CA CYS A 569 26.13 -30.17 -27.95
C CYS A 569 26.76 -29.33 -26.83
N ASN A 570 27.19 -28.10 -27.11
CA ASN A 570 27.78 -27.22 -26.10
C ASN A 570 26.70 -26.35 -25.44
N LEU A 571 26.75 -26.25 -24.10
CA LEU A 571 25.81 -25.55 -23.20
C LEU A 571 25.78 -24.01 -23.37
N LEU A 572 26.25 -23.50 -24.51
CA LEU A 572 26.31 -22.09 -24.86
C LEU A 572 25.43 -21.85 -26.10
N PRO A 573 24.77 -20.68 -26.23
CA PRO A 573 24.00 -20.40 -27.42
C PRO A 573 24.88 -20.52 -28.67
N PRO A 574 24.36 -21.12 -29.75
CA PRO A 574 25.09 -21.28 -31.00
C PRO A 574 25.65 -19.94 -31.50
N VAL A 575 26.77 -19.93 -32.24
CA VAL A 575 27.22 -18.72 -32.93
C VAL A 575 26.09 -18.22 -33.83
N GLN A 576 25.59 -17.03 -33.56
CA GLN A 576 24.50 -16.40 -34.31
C GLN A 576 25.05 -15.26 -35.14
N VAL A 577 24.70 -15.24 -36.42
CA VAL A 577 24.91 -14.06 -37.28
C VAL A 577 23.61 -13.27 -37.25
N ILE A 578 23.71 -11.99 -36.89
CA ILE A 578 22.57 -11.09 -36.70
C ILE A 578 22.62 -9.99 -37.75
#